data_AF-A0A645J8Q4-F1
#
_entry.id   AF-A0A645J8Q4-F1
#
_cell.length_a   1.000
_cell.length_b   1.000
_cell.length_c   1.000
_cell.angle_alpha   90.00
_cell.angle_beta   90.00
_cell.angle_gamma   90.00
#
_symmetry.space_group_name_H-M   'P 1'
#
loop_
_entity.id
_entity.type
_entity.pdbx_description
1 polymer ?
#
loop_
_entity_poly.entity_id
_entity_poly.type
_entity_poly.pdbx_seq_one_letter_code
_entity_poly.pdbx_strand_id
1 'polypeptide(L)'
;MIGFITAVAGMIVAMFVSSAVFKVVPLVSIIGAFFTGGVAGIFGNAAGGRRGAIIAGLVYGFMLIFGSALLFTIFDYAAYGAAGVGHDCIDVMVTMGLLKYPYVGIAVIVVAFVGYCFYEVKRKKA
;
A
#
# COMPACT_ATOMS: atom_id res chain seq x y z
N MET A 1 -5.24 -8.46 -15.74
CA MET A 1 -3.92 -8.10 -16.33
C MET A 1 -3.69 -6.61 -16.46
N ILE A 2 -4.69 -5.78 -16.81
CA ILE A 2 -4.51 -4.32 -16.93
C ILE A 2 -3.94 -3.69 -15.65
N GLY A 3 -4.55 -3.95 -14.48
CA GLY A 3 -4.07 -3.41 -13.20
C GLY A 3 -2.65 -3.82 -12.83
N PHE A 4 -2.26 -5.07 -13.12
CA PHE A 4 -0.88 -5.55 -12.95
C PHE A 4 0.10 -4.71 -13.78
N ILE A 5 -0.16 -4.56 -15.08
CA ILE A 5 0.72 -3.82 -16.00
C ILE A 5 0.80 -2.35 -15.60
N THR A 6 -0.32 -1.72 -15.28
CA THR A 6 -0.32 -0.30 -14.90
C THR A 6 0.28 -0.07 -13.52
N ALA A 7 0.17 -1.03 -12.59
CA ALA A 7 0.89 -1.00 -11.33
C ALA A 7 2.41 -1.07 -11.52
N VAL A 8 2.91 -1.90 -12.44
CA VAL A 8 4.34 -1.89 -12.80
C VAL A 8 4.78 -0.51 -13.29
N ALA A 9 3.99 0.13 -14.16
CA ALA A 9 4.30 1.49 -14.60
C ALA A 9 4.30 2.50 -13.43
N GLY A 10 3.31 2.44 -12.55
CA GLY A 10 3.24 3.28 -11.35
C GLY A 10 4.45 3.10 -10.42
N MET A 11 4.88 1.84 -10.21
CA MET A 11 6.06 1.50 -9.42
C MET A 11 7.35 2.07 -10.01
N ILE A 12 7.54 1.97 -11.34
CA ILE A 12 8.70 2.53 -12.01
C ILE A 12 8.75 4.05 -11.81
N VAL A 13 7.62 4.74 -11.99
CA VAL A 13 7.53 6.19 -11.74
C VAL A 13 7.88 6.51 -10.28
N ALA A 14 7.27 5.80 -9.33
CA ALA A 14 7.54 6.01 -7.91
C ALA A 14 8.99 5.69 -7.50
N MET A 15 9.66 4.75 -8.16
CA MET A 15 11.07 4.44 -7.90
C MET A 15 11.96 5.64 -8.20
N PHE A 16 11.75 6.32 -9.34
CA PHE A 16 12.49 7.54 -9.66
C PHE A 16 12.11 8.71 -8.73
N VAL A 17 10.81 8.87 -8.43
CA VAL A 17 10.33 9.94 -7.55
C VAL A 17 10.89 9.78 -6.14
N SER A 18 10.80 8.58 -5.56
CA SER A 18 11.34 8.28 -4.23
C SER A 18 12.86 8.41 -4.17
N SER A 19 13.58 8.04 -5.23
CA SER A 19 15.01 8.30 -5.34
C SER A 19 15.34 9.80 -5.25
N ALA A 20 14.57 10.64 -5.95
CA ALA A 20 14.75 12.08 -5.92
C ALA A 20 14.44 12.68 -4.54
N VAL A 21 13.31 12.27 -3.94
CA VAL A 21 12.73 12.85 -2.71
C VAL A 21 13.39 12.32 -1.44
N PHE A 22 13.56 11.00 -1.31
CA PHE A 22 14.01 10.34 -0.08
C PHE A 22 15.45 9.82 -0.15
N LYS A 23 16.08 9.79 -1.33
CA LYS A 23 17.36 9.10 -1.58
C LYS A 23 17.30 7.60 -1.30
N VAL A 24 16.11 7.02 -1.39
CA VAL A 24 15.85 5.58 -1.26
C VAL A 24 15.27 5.08 -2.59
N VAL A 25 15.74 3.92 -3.05
CA VAL A 25 15.35 3.35 -4.36
C VAL A 25 14.80 1.93 -4.17
N PRO A 26 13.52 1.78 -3.76
CA PRO A 26 12.92 0.45 -3.72
C PRO A 26 12.74 -0.08 -5.14
N LEU A 27 13.16 -1.32 -5.36
CA LEU A 27 13.00 -1.98 -6.66
C LEU A 27 11.56 -2.40 -6.87
N VAL A 28 11.17 -2.47 -8.14
CA VAL A 28 9.83 -2.89 -8.56
C VAL A 28 9.54 -4.32 -8.07
N SER A 29 8.42 -4.51 -7.36
CA SER A 29 7.98 -5.84 -6.90
C SER A 29 6.94 -6.44 -7.84
N ILE A 30 7.30 -7.54 -8.51
CA ILE A 30 6.36 -8.28 -9.36
C ILE A 30 5.25 -8.94 -8.53
N ILE A 31 5.57 -9.39 -7.30
CA ILE A 31 4.58 -9.92 -6.36
C ILE A 31 3.58 -8.82 -5.99
N GLY A 32 4.08 -7.64 -5.60
CA GLY A 32 3.27 -6.47 -5.30
C GLY A 32 2.35 -6.08 -6.46
N ALA A 33 2.90 -5.93 -7.67
CA ALA A 33 2.09 -5.62 -8.86
C ALA A 33 1.04 -6.69 -9.16
N PHE A 34 1.39 -7.97 -9.08
CA PHE A 34 0.51 -9.05 -9.54
C PHE A 34 -0.65 -9.27 -8.58
N PHE A 35 -0.37 -9.42 -7.28
CA PHE A 35 -1.40 -9.68 -6.29
C PHE A 35 -2.15 -8.41 -5.95
N THR A 36 -1.46 -7.42 -5.39
CA THR A 36 -2.14 -6.25 -4.84
C THR A 36 -2.48 -5.20 -5.91
N GLY A 37 -1.57 -4.94 -6.87
CA GLY A 37 -1.87 -4.11 -8.05
C GLY A 37 -2.91 -4.75 -8.99
N GLY A 38 -2.89 -6.08 -9.12
CA GLY A 38 -3.91 -6.84 -9.85
C GLY A 38 -5.29 -6.68 -9.23
N VAL A 39 -5.38 -6.84 -7.91
CA VAL A 39 -6.62 -6.63 -7.14
C VAL A 39 -7.11 -5.18 -7.25
N ALA A 40 -6.23 -4.18 -7.14
CA ALA A 40 -6.57 -2.78 -7.38
C ALA A 40 -7.19 -2.59 -8.77
N GLY A 41 -6.64 -3.26 -9.80
CA GLY A 41 -7.23 -3.28 -11.13
C GLY A 41 -8.61 -3.94 -11.22
N ILE A 42 -8.86 -5.01 -10.47
CA ILE A 42 -10.18 -5.69 -10.43
C ILE A 42 -11.23 -4.75 -9.84
N PHE A 43 -10.96 -4.18 -8.66
CA PHE A 43 -11.89 -3.25 -8.01
C PHE A 43 -12.04 -1.95 -8.81
N GLY A 44 -10.95 -1.42 -9.38
CA GLY A 44 -10.99 -0.29 -10.30
C GLY A 44 -11.85 -0.57 -11.53
N ASN A 45 -11.79 -1.80 -12.08
CA ASN A 45 -12.64 -2.20 -13.19
C ASN A 45 -14.11 -2.27 -12.80
N ALA A 46 -14.42 -2.82 -11.62
CA ALA A 46 -15.79 -2.88 -11.13
C ALA A 46 -16.40 -1.48 -10.92
N ALA A 47 -15.60 -0.51 -10.45
CA ALA A 47 -16.05 0.85 -10.17
C ALA A 47 -16.08 1.77 -11.41
N GLY A 48 -15.16 1.60 -12.37
CA GLY A 48 -14.95 2.55 -13.47
C GLY A 48 -14.58 1.92 -14.81
N GLY A 49 -14.86 0.63 -14.98
CA GLY A 49 -14.51 -0.14 -16.18
C GLY A 49 -13.00 -0.10 -16.48
N ARG A 50 -12.66 -0.21 -17.76
CA ARG A 50 -11.25 -0.29 -18.19
C ARG A 50 -10.40 0.90 -17.72
N ARG A 51 -10.97 2.11 -17.70
CA ARG A 51 -10.27 3.31 -17.22
C ARG A 51 -10.00 3.25 -15.72
N GLY A 52 -11.00 2.81 -14.94
CA GLY A 52 -10.83 2.58 -13.51
C GLY A 52 -9.76 1.54 -13.21
N ALA A 53 -9.70 0.46 -13.99
CA ALA A 53 -8.64 -0.56 -13.85
C ALA A 53 -7.23 0.01 -14.07
N ILE A 54 -7.06 0.87 -15.07
CA ILE A 54 -5.79 1.53 -15.39
C ILE A 54 -5.36 2.45 -14.24
N ILE A 55 -6.25 3.36 -13.85
CA ILE A 55 -5.98 4.39 -12.83
C ILE A 55 -5.70 3.72 -11.49
N ALA A 56 -6.54 2.77 -11.07
CA ALA A 56 -6.36 2.08 -9.80
C ALA A 56 -5.03 1.32 -9.73
N GLY A 57 -4.67 0.59 -10.79
CA GLY A 57 -3.36 -0.08 -10.85
C GLY A 57 -2.19 0.91 -10.79
N LEU A 58 -2.22 1.97 -11.59
CA LEU A 58 -1.17 2.99 -11.62
C LEU A 58 -0.97 3.65 -10.25
N VAL A 59 -2.06 4.12 -9.64
CA VAL A 59 -2.03 4.79 -8.33
C VAL A 59 -1.55 3.82 -7.25
N TYR A 60 -2.05 2.59 -7.25
CA TYR A 60 -1.62 1.57 -6.30
C TYR A 60 -0.12 1.29 -6.42
N GLY A 61 0.38 1.05 -7.64
CA GLY A 61 1.80 0.80 -7.87
C GLY A 61 2.69 1.96 -7.43
N PHE A 62 2.26 3.20 -7.70
CA PHE A 62 2.98 4.37 -7.23
C PHE A 62 3.05 4.42 -5.70
N MET A 63 1.89 4.28 -5.05
CA MET A 63 1.81 4.32 -3.58
C MET A 63 2.62 3.20 -2.92
N LEU A 64 2.69 2.03 -3.55
CA LEU A 64 3.46 0.91 -3.03
C LEU A 64 4.95 1.26 -2.91
N ILE A 65 5.59 1.67 -4.00
CA ILE A 65 7.03 1.97 -3.99
C ILE A 65 7.34 3.25 -3.21
N PHE A 66 6.53 4.29 -3.40
CA PHE A 66 6.74 5.56 -2.72
C PHE A 66 6.53 5.43 -1.20
N GLY A 67 5.50 4.69 -0.77
CA GLY A 67 5.24 4.39 0.64
C GLY A 67 6.31 3.52 1.27
N SER A 68 6.79 2.50 0.54
CA SER A 68 7.91 1.66 0.98
C SER A 68 9.17 2.50 1.22
N ALA A 69 9.50 3.41 0.31
CA ALA A 69 10.62 4.34 0.46
C ALA A 69 10.44 5.26 1.66
N LEU A 70 9.24 5.83 1.85
CA LEU A 70 8.95 6.70 2.99
C LEU A 70 9.18 5.97 4.32
N LEU A 71 8.68 4.73 4.47
CA LEU A 71 8.88 3.99 5.71
C LEU A 71 10.34 3.63 5.97
N PHE A 72 11.13 3.42 4.91
CA PHE A 72 12.58 3.24 5.02
C PHE A 72 13.27 4.46 5.64
N THR A 73 12.71 5.67 5.52
CA THR A 73 13.22 6.88 6.20
C THR A 73 12.79 7.00 7.67
N ILE A 74 11.82 6.19 8.09
CA ILE A 74 11.20 6.25 9.42
C ILE A 74 11.72 5.13 10.32
N PHE A 75 11.97 3.95 9.75
CA PHE A 75 12.35 2.74 10.44
C PHE A 75 13.71 2.23 9.99
N ASP A 76 14.56 1.87 10.95
CA ASP A 76 15.82 1.18 10.67
C ASP A 76 15.58 -0.34 10.62
N TYR A 77 15.32 -0.87 9.42
CA TYR A 77 15.12 -2.31 9.25
C TYR A 77 16.37 -3.14 9.50
N ALA A 78 17.57 -2.57 9.33
CA ALA A 78 18.81 -3.29 9.58
C ALA A 78 18.98 -3.63 11.06
N ALA A 79 18.54 -2.75 11.96
CA ALA A 79 18.51 -3.01 13.41
C ALA A 79 17.66 -4.24 13.80
N TYR A 80 16.72 -4.65 12.95
CA TYR A 80 15.85 -5.81 13.17
C TYR A 80 16.22 -7.03 12.30
N GLY A 81 17.38 -7.02 11.64
CA GLY A 81 17.85 -8.11 10.79
C GLY A 81 17.17 -8.18 9.41
N ALA A 82 16.44 -7.13 9.01
CA ALA A 82 15.72 -7.02 7.75
C ALA A 82 16.41 -6.01 6.79
N ALA A 83 17.74 -6.07 6.70
CA ALA A 83 18.48 -5.15 5.85
C ALA A 83 18.14 -5.32 4.36
N GLY A 84 18.01 -4.21 3.63
CA GLY A 84 17.81 -4.22 2.18
C GLY A 84 16.43 -4.68 1.69
N VAL A 85 15.45 -4.84 2.59
CA VAL A 85 14.07 -5.20 2.23
C VAL A 85 13.14 -3.98 2.26
N GLY A 86 12.02 -4.10 1.57
CA GLY A 86 10.91 -3.14 1.60
C GLY A 86 9.57 -3.86 1.76
N HIS A 87 8.50 -3.09 1.88
CA HIS A 87 7.14 -3.62 1.99
C HIS A 87 6.48 -3.78 0.62
N ASP A 88 5.67 -4.84 0.50
CA ASP A 88 4.96 -5.22 -0.73
C ASP A 88 3.43 -5.05 -0.64
N CYS A 89 2.94 -4.44 0.43
CA CYS A 89 1.52 -4.17 0.64
C CYS A 89 1.29 -2.89 1.46
N ILE A 90 0.36 -2.04 0.99
CA ILE A 90 0.14 -0.70 1.54
C ILE A 90 -0.56 -0.75 2.92
N ASP A 91 -1.37 -1.77 3.18
CA ASP A 91 -2.01 -2.01 4.47
C ASP A 91 -0.98 -2.26 5.58
N VAL A 92 0.05 -3.06 5.32
CA VAL A 92 1.18 -3.25 6.25
C VAL A 92 1.91 -1.93 6.44
N MET A 93 2.12 -1.15 5.38
CA MET A 93 2.80 0.14 5.50
C MET A 93 2.03 1.11 6.42
N VAL A 94 0.71 1.21 6.24
CA VAL A 94 -0.15 2.06 7.06
C VAL A 94 -0.16 1.59 8.50
N THR A 95 -0.35 0.29 8.72
CA THR A 95 -0.38 -0.28 10.09
C THR A 95 0.96 -0.13 10.80
N MET A 96 2.09 -0.34 10.12
CA MET A 96 3.42 -0.10 10.69
C MET A 96 3.65 1.37 11.00
N GLY A 97 3.22 2.29 10.12
CA GLY A 97 3.28 3.72 10.37
C GLY A 97 2.53 4.12 11.65
N LEU A 98 1.33 3.57 11.86
CA LEU A 98 0.56 3.75 13.10
C LEU A 98 1.26 3.15 14.32
N LEU A 99 1.85 1.96 14.15
CA LEU A 99 2.55 1.23 15.22
C LEU A 99 3.93 1.79 15.55
N LYS A 100 4.38 2.86 14.88
CA LYS A 100 5.55 3.65 15.32
C LYS A 100 5.43 4.04 16.80
N TYR A 101 4.21 4.36 17.24
CA TYR A 101 3.86 4.50 18.65
C TYR A 101 2.86 3.40 19.01
N PRO A 102 3.31 2.26 19.58
CA PRO A 102 2.50 1.06 19.71
C PRO A 102 1.14 1.29 20.39
N TYR A 103 1.10 2.05 21.48
CA TYR A 103 -0.15 2.35 22.19
C TYR A 103 -1.16 3.12 21.34
N VAL A 104 -0.67 4.08 20.53
CA VAL A 104 -1.52 4.86 19.60
C VAL A 104 -1.99 3.96 18.46
N GLY A 105 -1.08 3.20 17.85
CA GLY A 105 -1.42 2.31 16.75
C GLY A 105 -2.44 1.24 17.13
N ILE A 106 -2.25 0.59 18.29
CA ILE A 106 -3.20 -0.40 18.82
C ILE A 106 -4.56 0.26 19.10
N ALA A 107 -4.58 1.42 19.75
CA ALA A 107 -5.83 2.12 20.03
C ALA A 107 -6.61 2.46 18.74
N VAL A 108 -5.92 2.99 17.72
CA VAL A 108 -6.53 3.32 16.42
C VAL A 108 -7.08 2.06 15.74
N ILE A 109 -6.32 0.97 15.70
CA ILE A 109 -6.75 -0.29 15.07
C ILE A 109 -7.99 -0.86 15.79
N VAL A 110 -7.99 -0.89 17.12
CA VAL A 110 -9.12 -1.39 17.93
C VAL A 110 -10.36 -0.53 17.72
N VAL A 111 -10.22 0.80 17.78
CA VAL A 111 -11.35 1.73 17.56
C VAL A 111 -11.92 1.58 16.16
N ALA A 112 -11.07 1.49 15.13
CA ALA A 112 -11.50 1.29 13.75
C ALA A 112 -12.24 -0.05 13.57
N PHE A 113 -11.71 -1.14 14.13
CA PHE A 113 -12.32 -2.46 14.05
C PHE A 113 -13.68 -2.49 14.76
N VAL A 114 -13.74 -2.03 16.01
CA VAL A 114 -14.99 -1.99 16.79
C VAL A 114 -16.03 -1.09 16.12
N GLY A 115 -15.61 0.09 15.64
CA GLY A 115 -16.48 1.00 14.89
C GLY A 115 -17.05 0.35 13.62
N TYR A 116 -16.23 -0.38 12.87
CA TYR A 116 -16.66 -1.11 11.69
C TYR A 116 -17.62 -2.26 12.04
N CYS A 117 -17.38 -3.00 13.12
CA CYS A 117 -18.33 -4.01 13.62
C CYS A 117 -19.70 -3.40 13.92
N PHE A 118 -19.75 -2.25 14.61
CA PHE A 118 -21.02 -1.56 14.87
C PHE A 118 -21.70 -1.07 13.60
N TYR A 119 -20.95 -0.56 12.63
CA TYR A 119 -21.47 -0.14 11.33
C TYR A 119 -22.10 -1.32 10.56
N GLU A 120 -21.39 -2.45 10.47
CA GLU A 120 -21.88 -3.65 9.78
C GLU A 120 -23.11 -4.25 10.45
N VAL A 121 -23.16 -4.29 11.79
CA VAL A 121 -24.36 -4.74 12.53
C VAL A 121 -25.56 -3.85 12.21
N LYS A 122 -25.38 -2.53 12.10
CA LYS A 122 -26.46 -1.61 11.72
C LYS A 122 -26.89 -1.81 10.27
N ARG A 123 -25.93 -1.96 9.36
CA ARG A 123 -26.19 -2.13 7.92
C ARG A 123 -26.96 -3.43 7.62
N LYS A 124 -26.67 -4.53 8.32
CA LYS A 124 -27.38 -5.82 8.15
C LYS A 124 -28.79 -5.83 8.74
N LYS A 125 -29.14 -4.86 9.57
CA LYS A 125 -30.49 -4.71 10.15
C LYS A 125 -31.43 -3.84 9.29
N ALA A 126 -30.89 -3.11 8.32
CA ALA A 126 -31.63 -2.30 7.35
C ALA A 126 -31.83 -3.09 6.05
#